data_AF-A0A7L2LNC9-F1
#
_entry.id   AF-A0A7L2LNC9-F1
#
_cell.length_a   1.000
_cell.length_b   1.000
_cell.length_c   1.000
_cell.angle_alpha   90.00
_cell.angle_beta   90.00
_cell.angle_gamma   90.00
#
_symmetry.space_group_name_H-M   'P 1'
#
loop_
_entity.id
_entity.type
_entity.pdbx_description
1 polymer ?
#
loop_
_entity_poly.entity_id
_entity_poly.type
_entity_poly.pdbx_seq_one_letter_code
_entity_poly.pdbx_strand_id
1 'polypeptide(L)'
;MHFQWDWLCLGVLIISSVTAGMESEENLDADVEVENFDKQSQEADVDRDKSSIEVVYQTPKPTGEVYFTETFDEGLSSKAVISLFQTAFFQRLCVCVLGRWEVEELKENALPGDKGLVLKSVAKYHAISAMLTKAFVFDDKPLIVQYEVNFQKGIDCGGAYIKLLSSSNDLNLEYFFDKTPYTIMFGPDKCGEDYKLHF
;
A
#
# COMPACT_ATOMS: atom_id res chain seq x y z
N MET A 1 -55.61 2.44 51.49
CA MET A 1 -55.75 3.85 51.06
C MET A 1 -54.60 4.10 50.08
N HIS A 2 -54.87 3.98 48.77
CA HIS A 2 -54.92 5.11 47.79
C HIS A 2 -53.54 5.79 47.62
N PHE A 3 -52.98 6.08 46.43
CA PHE A 3 -53.36 5.92 45.03
C PHE A 3 -52.14 6.37 44.18
N GLN A 4 -51.80 5.60 43.14
CA GLN A 4 -51.24 5.94 41.81
C GLN A 4 -50.89 7.41 41.42
N TRP A 5 -49.78 7.64 40.69
CA TRP A 5 -49.78 7.93 39.22
C TRP A 5 -48.39 8.23 38.59
N ASP A 6 -48.16 7.62 37.43
CA ASP A 6 -47.23 8.03 36.38
C ASP A 6 -47.63 9.39 35.75
N TRP A 7 -46.69 10.16 35.21
CA TRP A 7 -46.91 10.78 33.88
C TRP A 7 -45.62 11.13 33.11
N LEU A 8 -45.62 10.61 31.88
CA LEU A 8 -44.90 10.88 30.63
C LEU A 8 -44.08 12.18 30.43
N CYS A 9 -42.98 11.94 29.71
CA CYS A 9 -42.42 12.65 28.54
C CYS A 9 -43.12 13.92 28.02
N LEU A 10 -42.33 14.99 27.87
CA LEU A 10 -42.48 15.94 26.76
C LEU A 10 -41.08 16.41 26.33
N GLY A 11 -40.69 16.03 25.11
CA GLY A 11 -39.50 16.56 24.46
C GLY A 11 -39.79 17.93 23.86
N VAL A 12 -38.78 18.80 23.83
CA VAL A 12 -38.72 19.93 22.92
C VAL A 12 -37.28 20.06 22.42
N LEU A 13 -37.12 19.82 21.11
CA LEU A 13 -36.00 20.23 20.28
C LEU A 13 -36.11 21.75 20.07
N ILE A 14 -35.07 22.51 20.40
CA ILE A 14 -34.89 23.88 19.92
C ILE A 14 -33.50 24.01 19.31
N ILE A 15 -33.48 24.20 18.00
CA ILE A 15 -32.36 24.65 17.18
C ILE A 15 -32.46 26.17 17.07
N SER A 16 -31.37 26.89 17.36
CA SER A 16 -31.02 28.24 16.88
C SER A 16 -29.77 28.70 17.64
N SER A 17 -28.79 29.41 17.11
CA SER A 17 -28.43 29.88 15.78
C SER A 17 -26.99 30.37 15.93
N VAL A 18 -26.13 30.11 14.95
CA VAL A 18 -24.72 30.52 14.96
C VAL A 18 -24.64 32.04 14.90
N THR A 19 -23.95 32.65 15.87
CA THR A 19 -23.48 34.03 15.81
C THR A 19 -21.98 33.99 15.52
N ALA A 20 -21.57 34.52 14.37
CA ALA A 20 -20.17 34.83 14.08
C ALA A 20 -19.99 36.34 14.29
N GLY A 21 -18.96 36.73 15.05
CA GLY A 21 -18.60 38.12 15.30
C GLY A 21 -17.13 38.38 14.99
N MET A 22 -16.87 39.59 14.46
CA MET A 22 -15.65 40.42 14.47
C MET A 22 -14.40 39.84 13.77
N GLU A 23 -13.53 40.53 13.04
CA GLU A 23 -13.22 41.92 12.60
C GLU A 23 -12.21 41.71 11.41
N SER A 24 -11.98 42.56 10.41
CA SER A 24 -11.42 43.92 10.47
C SER A 24 -11.34 44.57 9.08
N GLU A 25 -11.54 45.90 9.06
CA GLU A 25 -11.34 46.94 8.03
C GLU A 25 -9.96 46.89 7.33
N GLU A 26 -9.89 47.03 5.99
CA GLU A 26 -9.79 48.26 5.16
C GLU A 26 -8.32 48.67 4.87
N ASN A 27 -7.97 48.78 3.57
CA ASN A 27 -7.22 49.92 3.00
C ASN A 27 -6.97 49.80 1.48
N LEU A 28 -7.37 50.89 0.78
CA LEU A 28 -6.72 51.57 -0.35
C LEU A 28 -6.99 51.13 -1.82
N ASP A 29 -8.01 51.79 -2.39
CA ASP A 29 -8.07 52.55 -3.65
C ASP A 29 -7.09 52.25 -4.80
N ALA A 30 -7.64 51.94 -5.99
CA ALA A 30 -7.39 52.69 -7.24
C ALA A 30 -8.28 52.17 -8.38
N ASP A 31 -9.12 53.06 -8.91
CA ASP A 31 -9.95 52.90 -10.10
C ASP A 31 -9.12 52.66 -11.37
N VAL A 32 -9.51 51.67 -12.20
CA VAL A 32 -9.35 51.76 -13.66
C VAL A 32 -10.52 51.01 -14.34
N GLU A 33 -11.37 51.78 -15.02
CA GLU A 33 -12.36 51.30 -15.97
C GLU A 33 -11.66 50.61 -17.15
N VAL A 34 -12.00 49.35 -17.44
CA VAL A 34 -11.53 48.67 -18.65
C VAL A 34 -12.63 48.76 -19.69
N GLU A 35 -12.47 49.70 -20.62
CA GLU A 35 -13.24 49.72 -21.86
C GLU A 35 -12.92 48.48 -22.71
N ASN A 36 -13.99 47.94 -23.27
CA ASN A 36 -14.02 46.80 -24.17
C ASN A 36 -13.54 47.25 -25.56
N PHE A 37 -12.37 46.77 -26.02
CA PHE A 37 -11.96 46.92 -27.41
C PHE A 37 -11.76 45.55 -28.05
N ASP A 38 -12.76 45.18 -28.85
CA ASP A 38 -12.83 43.97 -29.65
C ASP A 38 -11.69 43.86 -30.69
N LYS A 39 -11.20 42.62 -30.82
CA LYS A 39 -10.69 41.96 -32.04
C LYS A 39 -9.49 42.58 -32.76
N GLN A 40 -8.34 41.93 -32.58
CA GLN A 40 -7.65 41.35 -33.73
C GLN A 40 -6.92 40.06 -33.35
N SER A 41 -7.40 38.96 -33.92
CA SER A 41 -6.81 37.63 -33.90
C SER A 41 -5.39 37.64 -34.48
N GLN A 42 -4.42 37.17 -33.69
CA GLN A 42 -3.22 36.53 -34.21
C GLN A 42 -3.02 35.23 -33.44
N GLU A 43 -3.22 34.14 -34.16
CA GLU A 43 -2.82 32.80 -33.80
C GLU A 43 -1.31 32.78 -33.54
N ALA A 44 -0.95 32.57 -32.28
CA ALA A 44 0.27 31.88 -31.93
C ALA A 44 -0.17 30.73 -31.03
N ASP A 45 -0.67 29.68 -31.69
CA ASP A 45 -0.84 28.37 -31.07
C ASP A 45 0.57 27.92 -30.67
N VAL A 46 0.91 28.15 -29.40
CA VAL A 46 2.08 27.56 -28.78
C VAL A 46 1.76 26.09 -28.72
N ASP A 47 2.21 25.39 -29.75
CA ASP A 47 2.29 23.95 -29.87
C ASP A 47 2.94 23.44 -28.58
N ARG A 48 2.09 23.14 -27.60
CA ARG A 48 2.44 22.40 -26.40
C ARG A 48 2.47 20.96 -26.85
N ASP A 49 3.45 20.67 -27.70
CA ASP A 49 3.87 19.36 -28.07
C ASP A 49 4.42 18.75 -26.79
N LYS A 50 3.48 18.20 -26.01
CA LYS A 50 3.76 17.38 -24.84
C LYS A 50 4.34 16.11 -25.43
N SER A 51 5.62 16.20 -25.78
CA SER A 51 6.51 15.08 -25.98
C SER A 51 6.51 14.31 -24.65
N SER A 52 5.49 13.48 -24.47
CA SER A 52 5.50 12.42 -23.50
C SER A 52 6.62 11.51 -23.96
N ILE A 53 7.78 11.61 -23.33
CA ILE A 53 8.81 10.59 -23.41
C ILE A 53 8.11 9.30 -23.01
N GLU A 54 7.84 8.43 -23.99
CA GLU A 54 7.26 7.12 -23.75
C GLU A 54 8.35 6.29 -23.07
N VAL A 55 8.27 6.19 -21.75
CA VAL A 55 9.21 5.38 -20.96
C VAL A 55 8.85 3.93 -21.18
N VAL A 56 9.68 3.22 -21.95
CA VAL A 56 9.52 1.79 -22.20
C VAL A 56 10.19 1.02 -21.06
N TYR A 57 9.40 0.25 -20.32
CA TYR A 57 9.92 -0.65 -19.28
C TYR A 57 10.81 -1.73 -19.89
N GLN A 58 11.88 -2.07 -19.17
CA GLN A 58 12.80 -3.14 -19.49
C GLN A 58 13.07 -3.94 -18.23
N THR A 59 12.81 -5.24 -18.28
CA THR A 59 13.10 -6.16 -17.19
C THR A 59 14.57 -6.04 -16.77
N PRO A 60 14.85 -5.71 -15.50
CA PRO A 60 16.20 -5.66 -14.99
C PRO A 60 16.89 -7.02 -15.12
N LYS A 61 18.10 -7.05 -15.68
CA LYS A 61 18.92 -8.26 -15.74
C LYS A 61 19.87 -8.29 -14.55
N PRO A 62 19.74 -9.25 -13.62
CA PRO A 62 20.63 -9.35 -12.48
C PRO A 62 22.08 -9.51 -12.96
N THR A 63 23.01 -8.82 -12.30
CA THR A 63 24.45 -8.92 -12.58
C THR A 63 25.18 -9.42 -11.34
N GLY A 64 26.25 -10.19 -11.55
CA GLY A 64 27.06 -10.75 -10.47
C GLY A 64 26.38 -11.90 -9.74
N GLU A 65 26.70 -12.04 -8.45
CA GLU A 65 26.21 -13.12 -7.60
C GLU A 65 24.87 -12.73 -6.95
N VAL A 66 23.78 -13.35 -7.41
CA VAL A 66 22.42 -13.05 -6.96
C VAL A 66 21.79 -14.26 -6.27
N TYR A 67 21.33 -14.04 -5.04
CA TYR A 67 20.70 -15.06 -4.20
C TYR A 67 19.20 -15.18 -4.49
N PHE A 68 18.56 -14.07 -4.87
CA PHE A 68 17.15 -14.02 -5.23
C PHE A 68 16.88 -12.80 -6.09
N THR A 69 16.02 -12.97 -7.08
CA THR A 69 15.47 -11.89 -7.90
C THR A 69 14.08 -12.31 -8.32
N GLU A 70 13.15 -11.36 -8.30
CA GLU A 70 11.78 -11.56 -8.75
C GLU A 70 11.25 -10.25 -9.29
N THR A 71 10.79 -10.27 -10.54
CA THR A 71 10.24 -9.09 -11.23
C THR A 71 8.76 -9.26 -11.54
N PHE A 72 8.21 -10.47 -11.45
CA PHE A 72 6.81 -10.79 -11.73
C PHE A 72 6.30 -10.46 -13.16
N ASP A 73 7.17 -10.05 -14.09
CA ASP A 73 6.80 -9.71 -15.48
C ASP A 73 6.05 -10.89 -16.16
N GLU A 74 6.52 -12.11 -15.89
CA GLU A 74 5.95 -13.38 -16.39
C GLU A 74 4.85 -13.97 -15.48
N GLY A 75 4.44 -13.25 -14.43
CA GLY A 75 3.49 -13.73 -13.43
C GLY A 75 4.16 -14.27 -12.16
N LEU A 76 3.42 -15.05 -11.38
CA LEU A 76 3.96 -15.64 -10.15
C LEU A 76 4.92 -16.78 -10.49
N SER A 77 6.18 -16.64 -10.09
CA SER A 77 7.22 -17.64 -10.31
C SER A 77 6.91 -18.97 -9.64
N SER A 78 7.36 -20.06 -10.27
CA SER A 78 7.28 -21.42 -9.72
C SER A 78 8.07 -21.59 -8.40
N LYS A 79 8.95 -20.63 -8.08
CA LYS A 79 9.69 -20.59 -6.79
C LYS A 79 8.83 -20.08 -5.64
N ALA A 80 7.74 -19.38 -5.91
CA ALA A 80 6.86 -18.84 -4.89
C ALA A 80 5.96 -19.95 -4.32
N VAL A 81 5.94 -20.03 -3.00
CA VAL A 81 5.15 -20.99 -2.21
C VAL A 81 4.19 -20.19 -1.34
N ILE A 82 2.89 -20.38 -1.59
CA ILE A 82 1.84 -19.86 -0.72
C ILE A 82 1.69 -20.83 0.44
N SER A 83 1.73 -20.31 1.67
CA SER A 83 1.65 -21.14 2.86
C SER A 83 0.25 -21.75 3.05
N LEU A 84 0.20 -22.89 3.73
CA LEU A 84 -1.00 -23.55 4.21
C LEU A 84 -1.17 -23.25 5.69
N PHE A 85 -2.38 -22.81 6.07
CA PHE A 85 -2.70 -22.59 7.46
C PHE A 85 -3.58 -23.72 8.00
N GLN A 86 -3.25 -24.23 9.19
CA GLN A 86 -4.13 -25.15 9.91
C GLN A 86 -4.96 -24.35 10.90
N THR A 87 -6.28 -24.38 10.74
CA THR A 87 -7.18 -23.76 11.73
C THR A 87 -7.57 -24.77 12.80
N ALA A 88 -7.87 -24.32 14.02
CA ALA A 88 -8.42 -25.20 15.05
C ALA A 88 -9.79 -25.79 14.66
N PHE A 89 -10.52 -25.13 13.75
CA PHE A 89 -11.88 -25.49 13.34
C PHE A 89 -11.89 -26.56 12.23
N PHE A 90 -10.92 -26.51 11.32
CA PHE A 90 -10.72 -27.51 10.29
C PHE A 90 -9.47 -28.33 10.63
N GLN A 91 -9.63 -29.63 10.91
CA GLN A 91 -8.52 -30.58 11.03
C GLN A 91 -7.74 -30.79 9.71
N ARG A 92 -7.92 -29.91 8.72
CA ARG A 92 -7.32 -29.95 7.39
C ARG A 92 -6.61 -28.64 7.12
N LEU A 93 -5.40 -28.76 6.58
CA LEU A 93 -4.61 -27.63 6.08
C LEU A 93 -5.35 -26.93 4.95
N CYS A 94 -5.44 -25.59 5.02
CA CYS A 94 -6.21 -24.80 4.07
C CYS A 94 -5.60 -23.41 3.84
N VAL A 95 -5.51 -23.00 2.57
CA VAL A 95 -5.16 -21.61 2.19
C VAL A 95 -6.34 -20.66 2.45
N CYS A 96 -7.57 -21.17 2.61
CA CYS A 96 -8.81 -20.39 2.66
C CYS A 96 -8.86 -19.30 3.74
N VAL A 97 -8.01 -19.37 4.76
CA VAL A 97 -7.95 -18.36 5.82
C VAL A 97 -6.98 -17.22 5.48
N LEU A 98 -6.03 -17.46 4.58
CA LEU A 98 -5.09 -16.46 4.09
C LEU A 98 -5.72 -15.57 3.03
N GLY A 99 -5.15 -14.36 2.89
CA GLY A 99 -5.49 -13.42 1.85
C GLY A 99 -4.99 -13.87 0.48
N ARG A 100 -5.65 -13.36 -0.56
CA ARG A 100 -5.32 -13.68 -1.96
C ARG A 100 -4.23 -12.77 -2.49
N TRP A 101 -3.35 -13.36 -3.29
CA TRP A 101 -2.30 -12.69 -4.06
C TRP A 101 -2.66 -12.71 -5.54
N GLU A 102 -2.42 -11.62 -6.23
CA GLU A 102 -2.55 -11.52 -7.69
C GLU A 102 -1.33 -10.77 -8.25
N VAL A 103 -0.92 -11.08 -9.48
CA VAL A 103 0.15 -10.35 -10.17
C VAL A 103 -0.49 -9.42 -11.19
N GLU A 104 -0.28 -8.13 -11.02
CA GLU A 104 -0.97 -7.08 -11.77
C GLU A 104 -0.03 -5.90 -12.03
N GLU A 105 -0.34 -5.12 -13.06
CA GLU A 105 0.31 -3.83 -13.30
C GLU A 105 -0.15 -2.81 -12.23
N LEU A 106 0.64 -1.73 -12.08
CA LEU A 106 0.23 -0.61 -11.23
C LEU A 106 -1.08 0.01 -11.73
N LYS A 107 -1.88 0.55 -10.82
CA LYS A 107 -3.12 1.26 -11.17
C LYS A 107 -2.90 2.64 -11.75
N GLU A 108 -1.87 3.32 -11.26
CA GLU A 108 -1.51 4.67 -11.66
C GLU A 108 -0.04 4.68 -12.05
N ASN A 109 0.30 5.42 -13.11
CA ASN A 109 1.65 5.48 -13.68
C ASN A 109 2.22 4.10 -14.05
N ALA A 110 1.35 3.20 -14.53
CA ALA A 110 1.76 1.89 -14.99
C ALA A 110 2.71 1.99 -16.18
N LEU A 111 3.79 1.22 -16.13
CA LEU A 111 4.60 0.95 -17.31
C LEU A 111 4.14 -0.39 -17.89
N PRO A 112 3.76 -0.47 -19.17
CA PRO A 112 3.27 -1.72 -19.75
C PRO A 112 4.27 -2.87 -19.57
N GLY A 113 3.80 -3.99 -19.02
CA GLY A 113 4.62 -5.17 -18.73
C GLY A 113 5.32 -5.16 -17.37
N ASP A 114 5.40 -4.01 -16.68
CA ASP A 114 5.89 -3.93 -15.30
C ASP A 114 4.78 -4.35 -14.33
N LYS A 115 4.95 -5.51 -13.72
CA LYS A 115 3.95 -6.12 -12.84
C LYS A 115 4.51 -6.30 -11.45
N GLY A 116 3.61 -6.25 -10.47
CA GLY A 116 3.95 -6.50 -9.08
C GLY A 116 3.04 -7.54 -8.46
N LEU A 117 3.51 -8.12 -7.36
CA LEU A 117 2.70 -8.97 -6.50
C LEU A 117 1.81 -8.10 -5.60
N VAL A 118 0.50 -8.27 -5.71
CA VAL A 118 -0.51 -7.42 -5.07
C VAL A 118 -1.34 -8.21 -4.04
N LEU A 119 -1.50 -7.63 -2.85
CA LEU A 119 -2.41 -8.13 -1.81
C LEU A 119 -3.85 -7.70 -2.14
N LYS A 120 -4.77 -8.66 -2.24
CA LYS A 120 -6.15 -8.38 -2.70
C LYS A 120 -7.20 -8.44 -1.59
N SER A 121 -6.85 -9.03 -0.45
CA SER A 121 -7.78 -9.25 0.65
C SER A 121 -7.60 -8.22 1.76
N VAL A 122 -8.69 -7.55 2.15
CA VAL A 122 -8.72 -6.63 3.29
C VAL A 122 -8.77 -7.42 4.60
N ALA A 123 -8.05 -6.97 5.63
CA ALA A 123 -8.06 -7.55 6.98
C ALA A 123 -7.78 -9.06 7.02
N LYS A 124 -6.80 -9.51 6.22
CA LYS A 124 -6.36 -10.91 6.15
C LYS A 124 -4.85 -11.01 6.34
N TYR A 125 -4.41 -12.07 7.01
CA TYR A 125 -3.01 -12.47 6.99
C TYR A 125 -2.65 -12.97 5.60
N HIS A 126 -1.48 -12.59 5.13
CA HIS A 126 -0.92 -13.08 3.88
C HIS A 126 0.40 -13.77 4.17
N ALA A 127 0.62 -14.94 3.56
CA ALA A 127 1.83 -15.71 3.74
C ALA A 127 2.25 -16.28 2.38
N ILE A 128 3.27 -15.67 1.82
CA ILE A 128 3.96 -16.14 0.62
C ILE A 128 5.46 -16.11 0.91
N SER A 129 6.17 -17.10 0.40
CA SER A 129 7.61 -17.22 0.58
C SER A 129 8.23 -17.80 -0.67
N ALA A 130 9.53 -17.62 -0.84
CA ALA A 130 10.28 -18.24 -1.94
C ALA A 130 11.66 -18.61 -1.43
N MET A 131 12.20 -19.73 -1.92
CA MET A 131 13.56 -20.13 -1.59
C MET A 131 14.58 -19.22 -2.31
N LEU A 132 15.63 -18.86 -1.60
CA LEU A 132 16.85 -18.34 -2.22
C LEU A 132 17.50 -19.44 -3.09
N THR A 133 18.29 -19.06 -4.09
CA THR A 133 19.04 -20.01 -4.93
C THR A 133 20.04 -20.83 -4.11
N LYS A 134 20.55 -20.26 -3.02
CA LYS A 134 21.36 -20.90 -1.99
C LYS A 134 21.21 -20.15 -0.68
N ALA A 135 21.54 -20.80 0.44
CA ALA A 135 21.57 -20.13 1.73
C ALA A 135 22.60 -18.99 1.73
N PHE A 136 22.20 -17.84 2.26
CA PHE A 136 23.13 -16.74 2.54
C PHE A 136 23.82 -16.99 3.89
N VAL A 137 25.15 -16.94 3.90
CA VAL A 137 25.97 -17.10 5.10
C VAL A 137 26.56 -15.74 5.43
N PHE A 138 26.37 -15.28 6.67
CA PHE A 138 26.95 -14.03 7.15
C PHE A 138 28.42 -14.26 7.50
N ASP A 139 29.29 -14.08 6.51
CA ASP A 139 30.74 -14.15 6.65
C ASP A 139 31.38 -12.77 6.39
N ASP A 140 32.23 -12.67 5.36
CA ASP A 140 32.95 -11.47 4.98
C ASP A 140 32.14 -10.60 3.99
N LYS A 141 31.09 -11.16 3.35
CA LYS A 141 30.28 -10.42 2.38
C LYS A 141 29.07 -9.72 3.02
N PRO A 142 28.80 -8.44 2.69
CA PRO A 142 27.61 -7.76 3.16
C PRO A 142 26.35 -8.34 2.52
N LEU A 143 25.28 -8.41 3.30
CA LEU A 143 23.95 -8.71 2.79
C LEU A 143 23.34 -7.44 2.18
N ILE A 144 22.79 -7.56 0.96
CA ILE A 144 22.03 -6.50 0.31
C ILE A 144 20.62 -7.04 0.03
N VAL A 145 19.62 -6.32 0.55
CA VAL A 145 18.20 -6.62 0.29
C VAL A 145 17.51 -5.34 -0.14
N GLN A 146 16.83 -5.40 -1.27
CA GLN A 146 16.07 -4.29 -1.83
C GLN A 146 14.79 -4.84 -2.43
N TYR A 147 13.70 -4.11 -2.21
CA TYR A 147 12.41 -4.35 -2.82
C TYR A 147 11.60 -3.06 -2.81
N GLU A 148 10.54 -3.03 -3.59
CA GLU A 148 9.68 -1.86 -3.75
C GLU A 148 8.29 -2.16 -3.20
N VAL A 149 7.67 -1.16 -2.58
CA VAL A 149 6.32 -1.24 -2.04
C VAL A 149 5.56 -0.01 -2.48
N ASN A 150 4.38 -0.23 -3.05
CA ASN A 150 3.44 0.84 -3.37
C ASN A 150 2.07 0.55 -2.75
N PHE A 151 1.63 1.42 -1.83
CA PHE A 151 0.28 1.36 -1.24
C PHE A 151 -0.73 2.02 -2.18
N GLN A 152 -1.11 1.33 -3.26
CA GLN A 152 -1.94 1.87 -4.35
C GLN A 152 -3.34 2.38 -3.94
N LYS A 153 -3.85 1.99 -2.77
CA LYS A 153 -5.13 2.48 -2.20
C LYS A 153 -4.95 3.21 -0.88
N GLY A 154 -3.72 3.54 -0.51
CA GLY A 154 -3.35 3.84 0.86
C GLY A 154 -3.37 2.60 1.77
N ILE A 155 -2.98 2.81 3.02
CA ILE A 155 -2.99 1.80 4.07
C ILE A 155 -3.32 2.47 5.41
N ASP A 156 -4.32 1.91 6.11
CA ASP A 156 -4.72 2.36 7.44
C ASP A 156 -3.95 1.62 8.51
N CYS A 157 -3.94 0.28 8.44
CA CYS A 157 -3.13 -0.57 9.32
C CYS A 157 -2.71 -1.86 8.61
N GLY A 158 -1.41 -2.14 8.57
CA GLY A 158 -0.79 -3.34 8.05
C GLY A 158 0.70 -3.17 7.75
N GLY A 159 1.39 -4.31 7.66
CA GLY A 159 2.81 -4.38 7.33
C GLY A 159 3.04 -4.71 5.86
N ALA A 160 4.07 -4.11 5.28
CA ALA A 160 4.60 -4.49 3.97
C ALA A 160 6.11 -4.76 4.05
N TYR A 161 6.53 -5.36 5.16
CA TYR A 161 7.89 -5.83 5.39
C TYR A 161 8.09 -7.25 4.86
N ILE A 162 9.34 -7.58 4.60
CA ILE A 162 9.79 -8.93 4.26
C ILE A 162 10.53 -9.54 5.45
N LYS A 163 10.55 -10.88 5.52
CA LYS A 163 11.31 -11.64 6.50
C LYS A 163 12.30 -12.55 5.78
N LEU A 164 13.57 -12.50 6.17
CA LEU A 164 14.57 -13.48 5.76
C LEU A 164 14.56 -14.64 6.74
N LEU A 165 14.00 -15.76 6.31
CA LEU A 165 13.82 -16.94 7.17
C LEU A 165 15.16 -17.56 7.52
N SER A 166 15.31 -17.98 8.78
CA SER A 166 16.53 -18.65 9.24
C SER A 166 16.60 -20.04 8.63
N SER A 167 17.77 -20.42 8.11
CA SER A 167 17.99 -21.76 7.59
C SER A 167 17.90 -22.80 8.71
N SER A 168 17.06 -23.82 8.52
CA SER A 168 16.98 -24.98 9.41
C SER A 168 16.54 -26.20 8.60
N ASN A 169 16.88 -27.39 9.09
CA ASN A 169 16.47 -28.65 8.45
C ASN A 169 14.96 -28.87 8.49
N ASP A 170 14.26 -28.21 9.43
CA ASP A 170 12.82 -28.32 9.63
C ASP A 170 12.03 -27.22 8.91
N LEU A 171 12.71 -26.33 8.16
CA LEU A 171 12.05 -25.25 7.45
C LEU A 171 11.22 -25.81 6.29
N ASN A 172 9.90 -25.74 6.44
CA ASN A 172 8.96 -26.03 5.37
C ASN A 172 8.14 -24.79 5.03
N LEU A 173 8.31 -24.28 3.80
CA LEU A 173 7.64 -23.08 3.31
C LEU A 173 6.13 -23.26 3.12
N GLU A 174 5.65 -24.48 2.92
CA GLU A 174 4.21 -24.79 2.91
C GLU A 174 3.57 -24.55 4.28
N TYR A 175 4.35 -24.49 5.36
CA TYR A 175 3.87 -24.24 6.72
C TYR A 175 4.43 -22.95 7.30
N PHE A 176 4.80 -21.98 6.46
CA PHE A 176 5.30 -20.68 6.91
C PHE A 176 4.20 -19.86 7.61
N PHE A 177 4.49 -19.33 8.79
CA PHE A 177 3.55 -18.53 9.60
C PHE A 177 4.28 -17.45 10.42
N ASP A 178 3.51 -16.69 11.22
CA ASP A 178 4.00 -15.50 11.93
C ASP A 178 5.19 -15.79 12.88
N LYS A 179 5.25 -16.99 13.47
CA LYS A 179 6.31 -17.41 14.39
C LYS A 179 7.42 -18.23 13.74
N THR A 180 7.39 -18.45 12.43
CA THR A 180 8.51 -19.12 11.74
C THR A 180 9.81 -18.33 12.01
N PRO A 181 10.89 -18.97 12.46
CA PRO A 181 12.15 -18.30 12.76
C PRO A 181 12.68 -17.51 11.55
N TYR A 182 13.07 -16.27 11.80
CA TYR A 182 13.67 -15.38 10.83
C TYR A 182 14.90 -14.71 11.42
N THR A 183 15.86 -14.38 10.57
CA THR A 183 17.11 -13.72 10.95
C THR A 183 16.97 -12.21 10.85
N ILE A 184 16.28 -11.71 9.82
CA ILE A 184 16.08 -10.27 9.56
C ILE A 184 14.62 -10.03 9.18
N MET A 185 14.02 -8.98 9.73
CA MET A 185 12.75 -8.42 9.28
C MET A 185 13.01 -7.00 8.80
N PHE A 186 12.71 -6.72 7.54
CA PHE A 186 13.03 -5.44 6.94
C PHE A 186 11.84 -4.88 6.17
N GLY A 187 11.47 -3.63 6.45
CA GLY A 187 10.46 -2.94 5.66
C GLY A 187 9.45 -2.09 6.44
N PRO A 188 8.54 -1.41 5.72
CA PRO A 188 7.59 -0.50 6.32
C PRO A 188 6.44 -1.24 7.00
N ASP A 189 5.98 -0.67 8.10
CA ASP A 189 4.82 -1.10 8.85
C ASP A 189 4.08 0.14 9.34
N LYS A 190 2.77 0.19 9.09
CA LYS A 190 1.94 1.32 9.49
C LYS A 190 0.72 0.82 10.23
N CYS A 191 0.36 1.46 11.34
CA CYS A 191 -0.95 1.27 11.94
C CYS A 191 -1.48 2.58 12.54
N GLY A 192 -2.48 3.17 11.89
CA GLY A 192 -3.01 4.49 12.23
C GLY A 192 -1.96 5.58 12.00
N GLU A 193 -1.61 6.28 13.07
CA GLU A 193 -0.57 7.32 13.09
C GLU A 193 0.83 6.77 13.37
N ASP A 194 0.95 5.47 13.67
CA ASP A 194 2.24 4.81 13.89
C ASP A 194 2.84 4.41 12.54
N TYR A 195 4.00 4.98 12.21
CA TYR A 195 4.77 4.69 11.00
C TYR A 195 6.16 4.20 11.41
N LYS A 196 6.48 2.95 11.06
CA LYS A 196 7.75 2.31 11.41
C LYS A 196 8.43 1.72 10.17
N LEU A 197 9.75 1.67 10.24
CA LEU A 197 10.59 0.88 9.35
C LEU A 197 11.30 -0.17 10.23
N HIS A 198 10.98 -1.45 10.03
CA HIS A 198 11.66 -2.55 10.72
C HIS A 198 13.06 -2.76 10.14
N PHE A 199 14.04 -2.97 11.02
CA PHE A 199 15.39 -3.45 10.71
C PHE A 199 16.01 -4.09 11.96
#